data_AF-A0A935M2A3-F1
#
_entry.id   AF-A0A935M2A3-F1
#
_cell.length_a   1.000
_cell.length_b   1.000
_cell.length_c   1.000
_cell.angle_alpha   90.00
_cell.angle_beta   90.00
_cell.angle_gamma   90.00
#
_symmetry.space_group_name_H-M   'P 1'
#
loop_
_entity.id
_entity.type
_entity.pdbx_description
1 polymer ?
#
loop_
_entity_poly.entity_id
_entity_poly.type
_entity_poly.pdbx_seq_one_letter_code
_entity_poly.pdbx_strand_id
1 'polypeptide(L)'
;MRTGFALFAAMLCATVALTGGDNAATEYFRRRTSASLAEKFKPIVRKAMTRVKLAEKYEQVAGQAAGPGLLKGDAVHLDAYVTDKALDGLYLMIGEEEKAIRANPVSAAGKLARKVFGALGR
;
A
#
# COMPACT_ATOMS: atom_id res chain seq x y z
N MET A 1 -6.42 -3.18 -11.49
CA MET A 1 -5.47 -3.22 -10.34
C MET A 1 -6.14 -3.35 -8.97
N ARG A 2 -7.29 -2.71 -8.70
CA ARG A 2 -7.98 -2.80 -7.38
C ARG A 2 -8.54 -4.18 -7.01
N THR A 3 -8.86 -5.03 -7.98
CA THR A 3 -9.49 -6.35 -7.75
C THR A 3 -8.50 -7.43 -7.32
N GLY A 4 -7.29 -7.46 -7.88
CA GLY A 4 -6.28 -8.48 -7.56
C GLY A 4 -5.69 -8.35 -6.15
N PHE A 5 -5.58 -7.13 -5.64
CA PHE A 5 -5.02 -6.89 -4.31
C PHE A 5 -5.98 -7.26 -3.18
N ALA A 6 -7.28 -6.96 -3.36
CA ALA A 6 -8.34 -7.39 -2.43
C ALA A 6 -8.47 -8.92 -2.36
N LEU A 7 -8.26 -9.60 -3.49
CA LEU A 7 -8.20 -11.07 -3.58
C LEU A 7 -7.09 -11.65 -2.69
N PHE A 8 -5.89 -11.10 -2.83
CA PHE A 8 -4.71 -11.58 -2.13
C PHE A 8 -4.80 -11.32 -0.63
N ALA A 9 -5.26 -10.12 -0.23
CA ALA A 9 -5.47 -9.77 1.17
C ALA A 9 -6.47 -10.72 1.85
N ALA A 10 -7.56 -11.07 1.19
CA ALA A 10 -8.59 -11.90 1.79
C ALA A 10 -8.27 -13.41 1.76
N MET A 11 -7.51 -13.90 0.78
CA MET A 11 -6.96 -15.26 0.79
C MET A 11 -5.89 -15.44 1.89
N LEU A 12 -5.07 -14.41 2.10
CA LEU A 12 -4.11 -14.35 3.21
C LEU A 12 -4.83 -14.25 4.56
N CYS A 13 -5.92 -13.48 4.64
CA CYS A 13 -6.75 -13.39 5.83
C CYS A 13 -7.40 -14.74 6.14
N ALA A 14 -7.93 -15.46 5.14
CA ALA A 14 -8.48 -16.81 5.34
C ALA A 14 -7.44 -17.84 5.83
N THR A 15 -6.15 -17.66 5.50
CA THR A 15 -5.07 -18.55 5.96
C THR A 15 -4.43 -18.11 7.28
N VAL A 16 -4.42 -16.81 7.60
CA VAL A 16 -3.76 -16.24 8.79
C VAL A 16 -4.73 -15.94 9.94
N ALA A 17 -6.04 -15.80 9.69
CA ALA A 17 -7.03 -15.42 10.70
C ALA A 17 -7.27 -16.46 11.82
N LEU A 18 -6.59 -17.61 11.80
CA LEU A 18 -6.86 -18.68 12.76
C LEU A 18 -6.12 -18.55 14.11
N THR A 19 -5.21 -17.60 14.33
CA THR A 19 -4.39 -17.61 15.57
C THR A 19 -3.99 -16.27 16.21
N GLY A 20 -4.50 -15.10 15.78
CA GLY A 20 -4.05 -13.81 16.33
C GLY A 20 -5.09 -12.69 16.45
N GLY A 21 -4.72 -11.61 17.16
CA GLY A 21 -5.55 -10.42 17.44
C GLY A 21 -6.05 -9.67 16.19
N ASP A 22 -6.80 -8.58 16.38
CA ASP A 22 -7.66 -7.95 15.36
C ASP A 22 -7.02 -7.61 14.01
N ASN A 23 -5.69 -7.42 13.95
CA ASN A 23 -4.94 -7.09 12.74
C ASN A 23 -3.85 -8.13 12.39
N ALA A 24 -3.96 -9.35 12.90
CA ALA A 24 -2.90 -10.36 12.78
C ALA A 24 -2.54 -10.69 11.33
N ALA A 25 -3.51 -10.71 10.41
CA ALA A 25 -3.24 -10.97 9.00
C ALA A 25 -2.50 -9.80 8.34
N THR A 26 -2.91 -8.57 8.65
CA THR A 26 -2.28 -7.34 8.17
C THR A 26 -0.83 -7.23 8.65
N GLU A 27 -0.58 -7.52 9.92
CA GLU A 27 0.77 -7.47 10.52
C GLU A 27 1.70 -8.54 9.93
N TYR A 28 1.19 -9.76 9.74
CA TYR A 28 1.92 -10.82 9.06
C TYR A 28 2.25 -10.42 7.61
N PHE A 29 1.26 -9.87 6.90
CA PHE A 29 1.41 -9.43 5.52
C PHE A 29 2.48 -8.35 5.39
N ARG A 30 2.42 -7.33 6.24
CA ARG A 30 3.38 -6.23 6.28
C ARG A 30 4.80 -6.74 6.45
N ARG A 31 5.06 -7.56 7.48
CA ARG A 31 6.41 -8.11 7.75
C ARG A 31 6.97 -8.90 6.58
N ARG A 32 6.14 -9.63 5.83
CA ARG A 32 6.59 -10.51 4.74
C ARG A 32 6.71 -9.81 3.40
N THR A 33 6.02 -8.68 3.21
CA THR A 33 5.90 -8.06 1.88
C THR A 33 6.43 -6.65 1.78
N SER A 34 6.59 -5.90 2.88
CA SER A 34 6.96 -4.47 2.83
C SER A 34 8.17 -4.19 1.94
N ALA A 35 9.26 -4.95 2.11
CA ALA A 35 10.48 -4.72 1.34
C ALA A 35 10.28 -4.97 -0.18
N SER A 36 9.66 -6.10 -0.54
CA SER A 36 9.39 -6.42 -1.95
C SER A 36 8.38 -5.47 -2.58
N LEU A 37 7.39 -5.04 -1.81
CA LEU A 37 6.35 -4.14 -2.26
C LEU A 37 6.89 -2.71 -2.45
N ALA A 38 7.77 -2.26 -1.56
CA ALA A 38 8.47 -0.99 -1.69
C ALA A 38 9.22 -0.89 -3.02
N GLU A 39 10.01 -1.89 -3.38
CA GLU A 39 10.74 -1.92 -4.67
C GLU A 39 9.79 -1.83 -5.87
N LYS A 40 8.65 -2.52 -5.81
CA LYS A 40 7.65 -2.49 -6.90
C LYS A 40 6.85 -1.18 -6.94
N PHE A 41 6.65 -0.54 -5.79
CA PHE A 41 5.83 0.67 -5.67
C PHE A 41 6.62 1.94 -5.91
N LYS A 42 7.93 1.98 -5.61
CA LYS A 42 8.83 3.10 -5.91
C LYS A 42 8.58 3.75 -7.29
N PRO A 43 8.58 3.02 -8.42
CA PRO A 43 8.35 3.64 -9.73
C PRO A 43 6.93 4.15 -9.94
N ILE A 44 5.93 3.60 -9.24
CA ILE A 44 4.53 4.02 -9.32
C ILE A 44 4.33 5.32 -8.53
N VAL A 45 4.86 5.36 -7.31
CA VAL A 45 4.86 6.54 -6.44
C VAL A 45 5.59 7.69 -7.10
N ARG A 46 6.77 7.44 -7.66
CA ARG A 46 7.55 8.46 -8.40
C ARG A 46 6.77 9.04 -9.58
N LYS A 47 6.11 8.19 -10.39
CA LYS A 47 5.23 8.67 -11.49
C LYS A 47 4.08 9.53 -10.97
N ALA A 48 3.48 9.16 -9.84
CA ALA A 48 2.41 9.95 -9.22
C ALA A 48 2.92 11.31 -8.70
N MET A 49 4.07 11.32 -8.04
CA MET A 49 4.73 12.55 -7.57
C MET A 49 5.12 13.49 -8.71
N THR A 50 5.65 12.95 -9.82
CA THR A 50 5.93 13.73 -11.04
C THR A 50 4.66 14.34 -11.63
N ARG A 51 3.54 13.60 -11.66
CA ARG A 51 2.27 14.12 -12.19
C ARG A 51 1.77 15.34 -11.41
N VAL A 52 1.90 15.31 -10.09
CA VAL A 52 1.50 16.44 -9.23
C VAL A 52 2.59 17.50 -9.07
N LYS A 53 3.69 17.37 -9.81
CA LYS A 53 4.84 18.29 -9.78
C LYS A 53 5.38 18.52 -8.36
N LEU A 54 5.36 17.48 -7.53
CA LEU A 54 5.72 17.61 -6.11
C LEU A 54 7.18 18.05 -5.92
N ALA A 55 8.09 17.49 -6.73
CA ALA A 55 9.50 17.85 -6.72
C ALA A 55 9.71 19.32 -7.11
N GLU A 56 9.04 19.81 -8.17
CA GLU A 56 9.11 21.22 -8.59
C GLU A 56 8.61 22.16 -7.47
N LYS A 57 7.53 21.79 -6.78
CA LYS A 57 6.99 22.57 -5.67
C LYS A 57 7.91 22.58 -4.44
N TYR A 58 8.53 21.45 -4.14
CA TYR A 58 9.52 21.37 -3.08
C TYR A 58 10.77 22.20 -3.43
N GLU A 59 11.29 22.09 -4.65
CA GLU A 59 12.43 22.86 -5.14
C GLU A 59 12.16 24.38 -5.16
N GLN A 60 10.94 24.81 -5.49
CA GLN A 60 10.55 26.22 -5.43
C GLN A 60 10.66 26.81 -4.02
N VAL A 61 10.41 26.00 -2.99
CA VAL A 61 10.47 26.43 -1.58
C VAL A 61 11.86 26.22 -1.00
N ALA A 62 12.47 25.05 -1.24
CA ALA A 62 13.78 24.68 -0.71
C ALA A 62 14.93 25.40 -1.42
N GLY A 63 14.84 25.59 -2.74
CA GLY A 63 15.85 26.27 -3.56
C GLY A 63 16.01 27.76 -3.26
N GLN A 64 15.05 28.38 -2.56
CA GLN A 64 15.20 29.75 -2.05
C GLN A 64 16.17 29.83 -0.85
N ALA A 65 16.47 28.70 -0.20
CA ALA A 65 17.34 28.63 0.97
C ALA A 65 18.58 27.70 0.79
N ALA A 66 18.62 26.88 -0.25
CA ALA A 66 19.59 25.78 -0.40
C ALA A 66 20.56 25.95 -1.59
N GLY A 67 21.82 25.54 -1.39
CA GLY A 67 22.87 25.56 -2.42
C GLY A 67 22.81 24.39 -3.44
N PRO A 68 23.50 24.51 -4.59
CA PRO A 68 23.50 23.49 -5.64
C PRO A 68 24.12 22.17 -5.14
N GLY A 69 23.32 21.11 -5.09
CA GLY A 69 23.71 19.78 -4.61
C GLY A 69 22.83 19.25 -3.47
N LEU A 70 22.29 20.13 -2.62
CA LEU A 70 21.41 19.75 -1.51
C LEU A 70 20.05 19.22 -2.01
N LEU A 71 19.53 19.81 -3.09
CA LEU A 71 18.23 19.48 -3.68
C LEU A 71 18.14 18.04 -4.21
N LYS A 72 19.25 17.46 -4.72
CA LYS A 72 19.26 16.06 -5.19
C LYS A 72 19.18 15.05 -4.05
N GLY A 73 19.86 15.32 -2.93
CA GLY A 73 19.77 14.49 -1.73
C GLY A 73 18.37 14.52 -1.13
N ASP A 74 17.82 15.72 -0.95
CA ASP A 74 16.47 15.93 -0.42
C ASP A 74 15.39 15.26 -1.27
N ALA A 75 15.51 15.32 -2.61
CA ALA A 75 14.56 14.65 -3.51
C ALA A 75 14.57 13.12 -3.35
N VAL A 76 15.76 12.52 -3.17
CA VAL A 76 15.87 11.07 -2.91
C VAL A 76 15.27 10.71 -1.55
N HIS A 77 15.50 11.53 -0.53
CA HIS A 77 14.88 11.35 0.78
C HIS A 77 13.35 11.53 0.75
N LEU A 78 12.84 12.47 -0.04
CA LEU A 78 11.42 12.70 -0.23
C LEU A 78 10.74 11.55 -0.96
N ASP A 79 11.34 11.03 -2.04
CA ASP A 79 10.85 9.87 -2.78
C ASP A 79 10.71 8.64 -1.85
N ALA A 80 11.73 8.36 -1.03
CA ALA A 80 11.72 7.27 -0.06
C ALA A 80 10.63 7.47 0.99
N TYR A 81 10.56 8.67 1.59
CA TYR A 81 9.57 9.00 2.61
C TYR A 81 8.13 8.87 2.11
N VAL A 82 7.83 9.41 0.92
CA VAL A 82 6.49 9.33 0.33
C VAL A 82 6.14 7.88 -0.03
N THR A 83 7.12 7.08 -0.47
CA THR A 83 6.90 5.66 -0.75
C THR A 83 6.55 4.90 0.55
N ASP A 84 7.29 5.13 1.63
CA ASP A 84 7.01 4.51 2.92
C ASP A 84 5.63 4.91 3.45
N LYS A 85 5.26 6.19 3.33
CA LYS A 85 3.91 6.67 3.70
C LYS A 85 2.80 6.09 2.83
N ALA A 86 3.06 5.88 1.53
CA ALA A 86 2.10 5.21 0.65
C ALA A 86 1.90 3.75 1.06
N LEU A 87 2.95 3.05 1.48
CA LEU A 87 2.86 1.69 2.00
C LEU A 87 2.16 1.66 3.35
N ASP A 88 2.45 2.58 4.27
CA ASP A 88 1.73 2.69 5.54
C ASP A 88 0.22 2.87 5.30
N GLY A 89 -0.15 3.76 4.38
CA GLY A 89 -1.55 3.95 3.96
C GLY A 89 -2.16 2.69 3.35
N LEU A 90 -1.39 1.95 2.53
CA LEU A 90 -1.82 0.68 1.97
C LEU A 90 -2.13 -0.35 3.07
N TYR A 91 -1.23 -0.51 4.04
CA TYR A 91 -1.43 -1.45 5.15
C TYR A 91 -2.56 -1.01 6.10
N LEU A 92 -2.77 0.29 6.28
CA LEU A 92 -3.93 0.81 7.01
C LEU A 92 -5.24 0.36 6.35
N MET A 93 -5.38 0.55 5.04
CA MET A 93 -6.59 0.13 4.31
C MET A 93 -6.79 -1.39 4.36
N ILE A 94 -5.72 -2.18 4.32
CA ILE A 94 -5.81 -3.65 4.48
C ILE A 94 -6.32 -4.00 5.89
N GLY A 95 -5.83 -3.32 6.92
CA GLY A 95 -6.28 -3.53 8.30
C GLY A 95 -7.76 -3.18 8.50
N GLU A 96 -8.23 -2.10 7.86
CA GLU A 96 -9.65 -1.73 7.88
C GLU A 96 -10.51 -2.80 7.20
N GLU A 97 -10.08 -3.32 6.04
CA GLU A 97 -10.75 -4.42 5.36
C GLU A 97 -10.70 -5.72 6.15
N GLU A 98 -9.57 -6.04 6.81
CA GLU A 98 -9.47 -7.19 7.73
C GLU A 98 -10.51 -7.09 8.85
N LYS A 99 -10.62 -5.92 9.50
CA LYS A 99 -11.61 -5.67 10.55
C LYS A 99 -13.04 -5.83 10.02
N ALA A 100 -13.33 -5.29 8.84
CA ALA A 100 -14.65 -5.43 8.21
C ALA A 100 -14.99 -6.91 7.91
N ILE A 101 -14.00 -7.70 7.46
CA ILE A 101 -14.16 -9.14 7.25
C ILE A 101 -14.41 -9.86 8.59
N ARG A 102 -13.67 -9.53 9.66
CA ARG A 102 -13.87 -10.11 11.00
C ARG A 102 -15.25 -9.80 11.58
N ALA A 103 -15.77 -8.59 11.34
CA ALA A 103 -17.10 -8.20 11.79
C ALA A 103 -18.23 -8.96 11.09
N ASN A 104 -18.04 -9.41 9.84
CA ASN A 104 -19.03 -10.19 9.11
C ASN A 104 -18.41 -11.23 8.16
N PRO A 105 -17.88 -12.35 8.70
CA PRO A 105 -17.07 -13.30 7.95
C PRO A 105 -17.87 -14.02 6.85
N VAL A 106 -19.16 -14.32 7.11
CA VAL A 106 -20.02 -15.05 6.16
C VAL A 106 -20.35 -14.21 4.93
N SER A 107 -20.70 -12.93 5.13
CA SER A 107 -20.98 -12.01 4.01
C SER A 107 -19.71 -11.67 3.23
N ALA A 108 -18.59 -11.49 3.94
CA ALA A 108 -17.30 -11.20 3.35
C ALA A 108 -16.78 -12.35 2.48
N ALA A 109 -16.83 -13.59 2.98
CA ALA A 109 -16.44 -14.78 2.22
C ALA A 109 -17.26 -14.94 0.94
N GLY A 110 -18.59 -14.76 1.01
CA GLY A 110 -19.48 -14.86 -0.16
C GLY A 110 -19.26 -13.76 -1.21
N LYS A 111 -19.00 -12.52 -0.78
CA LYS A 111 -18.67 -11.40 -1.69
C LYS A 111 -17.31 -11.59 -2.33
N LEU A 112 -16.33 -12.04 -1.56
CA LEU A 112 -14.99 -12.30 -2.05
C LEU A 112 -14.98 -13.44 -3.06
N ALA A 113 -15.60 -14.58 -2.73
CA ALA A 113 -15.72 -15.73 -3.63
C ALA A 113 -16.37 -15.32 -4.96
N ARG A 114 -17.47 -14.56 -4.93
CA ARG A 114 -18.08 -14.02 -6.15
C ARG A 114 -17.14 -13.13 -6.97
N LYS A 115 -16.31 -12.31 -6.32
CA LYS A 115 -15.37 -11.40 -6.99
C LYS A 115 -14.16 -12.13 -7.58
N VAL A 116 -13.70 -13.19 -6.93
CA VAL A 116 -12.59 -14.08 -7.38
C VAL A 116 -13.06 -14.94 -8.54
N PHE A 117 -14.09 -15.74 -8.29
CA PHE A 117 -14.52 -16.79 -9.21
C PHE A 117 -15.37 -16.23 -10.35
N GLY A 118 -16.06 -15.11 -10.13
CA GLY A 118 -16.73 -14.37 -11.22
C GLY A 118 -15.78 -13.61 -12.15
N ALA A 119 -14.53 -13.36 -11.73
CA ALA A 119 -13.49 -12.77 -12.58
C ALA A 119 -12.64 -13.83 -13.30
N LEU A 120 -12.56 -15.05 -12.76
CA LEU A 120 -11.88 -16.20 -13.38
C LEU A 120 -12.77 -16.97 -14.36
N GLY A 121 -14.10 -16.92 -14.19
CA GLY A 121 -15.07 -17.59 -15.06
C GLY A 121 -15.41 -16.83 -16.35
N ARG A 122 -14.57 -15.90 -16.79
CA ARG A 122 -14.76 -15.13 -18.03
C ARG A 122 -13.50 -15.12 -18.88
#